data_AF-A0A386JBS9-F1
#
_entry.id   AF-A0A386JBS9-F1
#
_cell.length_a   1.000
_cell.length_b   1.000
_cell.length_c   1.000
_cell.angle_alpha   90.00
_cell.angle_beta   90.00
_cell.angle_gamma   90.00
#
_symmetry.space_group_name_H-M   'P 1'
#
loop_
_entity.id
_entity.type
_entity.pdbx_description
1 polymer ?
#
loop_
_entity_poly.entity_id
_entity_poly.type
_entity_poly.pdbx_seq_one_letter_code
_entity_poly.pdbx_strand_id
1 'polypeptide(L)'
;MLPIVIIKYSGYVYGNTPLKNDLSHIKDYSLFMKKINYCLSKQFASLEKGGRLIILTADIKKQGKLYSMLLDMDKIGTLEQIIVKEQNNCLSDTKSYKKENFIRIAHETAIVLRRDYSYTLDFSIVQKGTCDLRNSMSITWKDLVATVIEKLGKVAKLEDIYKEIEGHKKCNSNKYWREKVRQTLQINHIFIRQEKGVWAMS
;
A
#
# COMPACT_ATOMS: atom_id res chain seq x y z
N MET A 1 -12.24 8.13 6.39
CA MET A 1 -10.80 7.85 6.59
C MET A 1 -10.55 7.83 8.09
N LEU A 2 -10.09 6.72 8.66
CA LEU A 2 -9.98 6.58 10.12
C LEU A 2 -8.78 7.39 10.64
N PRO A 3 -8.94 8.12 11.76
CA PRO A 3 -7.86 8.90 12.32
C PRO A 3 -6.77 7.98 12.84
N ILE A 4 -5.53 8.11 12.37
CA ILE A 4 -4.38 7.45 13.01
C ILE A 4 -3.99 8.33 14.18
N VAL A 5 -3.95 7.75 15.37
CA VAL A 5 -3.44 8.47 16.54
C VAL A 5 -1.95 8.23 16.54
N ILE A 6 -1.23 9.14 15.88
CA ILE A 6 0.19 9.34 16.10
C ILE A 6 0.33 9.98 17.49
N ILE A 7 1.44 9.73 18.19
CA ILE A 7 1.72 10.41 19.46
C ILE A 7 1.67 11.92 19.19
N LYS A 8 0.71 12.60 19.81
CA LYS A 8 0.65 14.06 19.74
C LYS A 8 1.87 14.61 20.46
N TYR A 9 2.66 15.40 19.76
CA TYR A 9 3.93 15.87 20.27
C TYR A 9 3.76 17.21 20.99
N SER A 10 3.42 18.29 20.28
CA SER A 10 3.19 19.58 20.91
C SER A 10 1.92 19.61 21.77
N GLY A 11 2.02 20.21 22.96
CA GLY A 11 0.94 20.27 23.95
C GLY A 11 0.74 18.99 24.77
N TYR A 12 1.56 17.96 24.56
CA TYR A 12 1.50 16.69 25.30
C TYR A 12 2.89 16.19 25.69
N VAL A 13 3.79 16.00 24.73
CA VAL A 13 5.19 15.60 24.96
C VAL A 13 6.10 16.83 25.04
N TYR A 14 5.82 17.86 24.24
CA TYR A 14 6.58 19.10 24.20
C TYR A 14 5.68 20.33 24.41
N GLY A 15 5.97 21.11 25.46
CA GLY A 15 5.22 22.31 25.80
C GLY A 15 3.77 22.05 26.22
N ASN A 16 3.09 23.11 26.64
CA ASN A 16 1.72 23.04 27.17
C ASN A 16 0.64 23.42 26.14
N THR A 17 1.05 23.95 24.98
CA THR A 17 0.14 24.39 23.92
C THR A 17 0.46 23.71 22.60
N PRO A 18 -0.55 23.30 21.83
CA PRO A 18 -0.34 22.71 20.52
C PRO A 18 0.20 23.77 19.55
N LEU A 19 1.27 23.44 18.85
CA LEU A 19 1.85 24.29 17.82
C LEU A 19 1.04 24.15 16.52
N LYS A 20 0.73 25.29 15.89
CA LYS A 20 -0.11 25.35 14.67
C LYS A 20 0.40 24.47 13.52
N ASN A 21 1.71 24.33 13.39
CA ASN A 21 2.36 23.63 12.28
C ASN A 21 2.87 22.23 12.65
N ASP A 22 2.50 21.71 13.82
CA ASP A 22 2.91 20.37 14.24
C ASP A 22 2.07 19.29 13.51
N LEU A 23 2.78 18.47 12.73
CA LEU A 23 2.19 17.39 11.94
C LEU A 23 1.55 16.30 12.80
N SER A 24 1.96 16.14 14.06
CA SER A 24 1.45 15.10 14.95
C SER A 24 -0.05 15.25 15.29
N HIS A 25 -0.62 16.43 15.07
CA HIS A 25 -2.06 16.69 15.25
C HIS A 25 -2.90 16.32 14.03
N ILE A 26 -2.27 15.95 12.90
CA ILE A 26 -2.98 15.53 11.69
C ILE A 26 -3.58 14.14 11.89
N LYS A 27 -4.91 14.06 11.85
CA LYS A 27 -5.65 12.81 12.01
C LYS A 27 -5.65 11.95 10.75
N ASP A 28 -5.79 12.57 9.58
CA ASP A 28 -5.82 11.86 8.31
C ASP A 28 -4.41 11.44 7.90
N TYR A 29 -4.18 10.14 7.80
CA TYR A 29 -2.89 9.58 7.43
C TYR A 29 -2.42 10.00 6.05
N SER A 30 -3.33 10.09 5.06
CA SER A 30 -2.91 10.49 3.71
C SER A 30 -2.47 11.95 3.69
N LEU A 31 -3.18 12.82 4.41
CA LEU A 31 -2.76 14.21 4.58
C LEU A 31 -1.45 14.33 5.36
N PHE A 32 -1.27 13.52 6.41
CA PHE A 32 -0.02 13.45 7.16
C PHE A 32 1.16 13.06 6.26
N MET A 33 1.01 11.98 5.47
CA MET A 33 2.03 11.52 4.52
C MET A 33 2.37 12.58 3.48
N LYS A 34 1.37 13.28 2.94
CA LYS A 34 1.60 14.39 2.01
C LYS A 34 2.43 15.52 2.64
N LYS A 35 2.13 15.86 3.91
CA LYS A 35 2.82 16.95 4.62
C LYS A 35 4.22 16.57 5.07
N ILE A 36 4.44 15.34 5.56
CA ILE A 36 5.78 14.87 5.94
C ILE A 36 6.67 14.75 4.70
N ASN A 37 6.18 14.22 3.57
CA ASN A 37 6.95 14.16 2.32
C ASN A 37 7.37 15.57 1.87
N TYR A 38 6.48 16.58 2.02
CA TYR A 38 6.84 17.96 1.75
C TYR A 38 7.97 18.46 2.67
N CYS A 39 7.86 18.25 3.99
CA CYS A 39 8.91 18.65 4.93
C CYS A 39 10.26 17.98 4.61
N LEU A 40 10.24 16.67 4.35
CA LEU A 40 11.44 15.90 4.02
C LEU A 40 12.06 16.34 2.70
N SER A 41 11.26 16.67 1.69
CA SER A 41 11.76 17.21 0.43
C SER A 41 12.51 18.53 0.62
N LYS A 42 12.05 19.39 1.54
CA LYS A 42 12.71 20.65 1.86
C LYS A 42 13.99 20.45 2.65
N GLN A 43 13.98 19.55 3.64
CA GLN A 43 15.18 19.17 4.39
C GLN A 43 16.25 18.56 3.46
N PHE A 44 15.83 17.66 2.56
CA PHE A 44 16.73 17.05 1.59
C PHE A 44 17.31 18.09 0.63
N ALA A 45 16.48 19.01 0.12
CA ALA A 45 16.93 20.06 -0.81
C ALA A 45 17.96 21.01 -0.18
N SER A 46 17.97 21.16 1.14
CA SER A 46 18.98 21.95 1.86
C SER A 46 20.32 21.24 2.06
N LEU A 47 20.44 19.95 1.73
CA LEU A 47 21.71 19.23 1.85
C LEU A 47 22.70 19.64 0.76
N GLU A 48 23.97 19.72 1.11
CA GLU A 48 25.05 19.81 0.12
C GLU A 48 25.27 18.47 -0.59
N LYS A 49 26.05 18.49 -1.67
CA LYS A 49 26.46 17.26 -2.38
C LYS A 49 27.25 16.37 -1.41
N GLY A 50 26.86 15.10 -1.31
CA GLY A 50 27.39 14.12 -0.35
C GLY A 50 26.73 14.18 1.03
N GLY A 51 25.84 15.15 1.28
CA GLY A 51 25.04 15.25 2.49
C GLY A 51 24.05 14.09 2.63
N ARG A 52 23.72 13.75 3.88
CA ARG A 52 22.82 12.64 4.24
C ARG A 52 21.65 13.15 5.05
N LEU A 53 20.45 12.68 4.69
CA LEU A 53 19.25 12.81 5.50
C LEU A 53 18.99 11.47 6.17
N ILE A 54 19.00 11.44 7.50
CA ILE A 54 18.65 10.26 8.29
C ILE A 54 17.27 10.46 8.87
N ILE A 55 16.34 9.56 8.54
CA ILE A 55 14.94 9.65 8.96
C ILE A 55 14.64 8.46 9.84
N LEU A 56 14.43 8.69 11.14
CA LEU A 56 13.92 7.66 12.05
C LEU A 56 12.41 7.55 11.88
N THR A 57 11.94 6.34 11.60
CA THR A 57 10.52 6.04 11.38
C THR A 57 10.07 4.91 12.28
N ALA A 58 8.81 4.99 12.68
CA ALA A 58 8.12 3.97 13.46
C ALA A 58 6.90 3.47 12.70
N ASP A 59 6.58 2.20 12.92
CA ASP A 59 5.41 1.56 12.34
C ASP A 59 4.24 1.57 13.34
N ILE A 60 3.03 1.72 12.82
CA ILE A 60 1.81 1.78 13.63
C ILE A 60 0.88 0.65 13.22
N LYS A 61 0.47 -0.20 14.18
CA LYS A 61 -0.63 -1.16 13.97
C LYS A 61 -1.91 -0.64 14.61
N LYS A 62 -2.98 -0.54 13.82
CA LYS A 62 -4.30 -0.14 14.29
C LYS A 62 -5.39 -0.95 13.62
N GLN A 63 -6.28 -1.56 14.42
CA GLN A 63 -7.39 -2.39 13.95
C GLN A 63 -6.95 -3.48 12.94
N GLY A 64 -5.85 -4.17 13.25
CA GLY A 64 -5.30 -5.23 12.37
C GLY A 64 -4.58 -4.74 11.12
N LYS A 65 -4.55 -3.43 10.85
CA LYS A 65 -3.83 -2.85 9.72
C LYS A 65 -2.49 -2.26 10.16
N LEU A 66 -1.43 -2.60 9.43
CA LEU A 66 -0.10 -2.01 9.56
C LEU A 66 -0.01 -0.75 8.70
N TYR A 67 0.48 0.32 9.30
CA TYR A 67 0.85 1.57 8.65
C TYR A 67 2.35 1.73 8.85
N SER A 68 3.13 1.46 7.80
CA SER A 68 4.57 1.55 7.85
C SER A 68 5.02 2.84 7.19
N MET A 69 5.57 3.76 7.98
CA MET A 69 6.03 5.04 7.44
C MET A 69 7.17 4.85 6.44
N LEU A 70 8.07 3.88 6.69
CA LEU A 70 9.14 3.48 5.77
C LEU A 70 8.60 3.14 4.37
N LEU A 71 7.54 2.33 4.30
CA LEU A 71 6.95 1.90 3.04
C LEU A 71 6.11 2.99 2.37
N ASP A 72 5.53 3.88 3.15
CA ASP A 72 4.50 4.82 2.69
C ASP A 72 5.08 6.17 2.26
N MET A 73 6.29 6.48 2.70
CA MET A 73 6.99 7.73 2.46
C MET A 73 7.73 7.75 1.12
N ASP A 74 7.73 8.92 0.48
CA ASP A 74 8.55 9.16 -0.71
C ASP A 74 10.03 9.15 -0.34
N LYS A 75 10.87 8.58 -1.19
CA LYS A 75 12.32 8.50 -0.98
C LYS A 75 12.98 9.40 -2.00
N ILE A 76 13.78 10.35 -1.52
CA ILE A 76 14.44 11.35 -2.35
C ILE A 76 15.95 11.20 -2.13
N GLY A 77 16.69 11.13 -3.23
CA GLY A 77 18.10 10.79 -3.24
C GLY A 77 18.36 9.29 -3.31
N THR A 78 19.64 8.96 -3.20
CA THR A 78 20.12 7.58 -3.23
C THR A 78 19.89 6.94 -1.87
N LEU A 79 19.21 5.79 -1.86
CA LEU A 79 19.03 4.99 -0.64
C LEU A 79 20.37 4.34 -0.28
N GLU A 80 21.02 4.84 0.77
CA GLU A 80 22.35 4.39 1.17
C GLU A 80 22.28 3.24 2.18
N GLN A 81 21.35 3.29 3.14
CA GLN A 81 21.21 2.26 4.15
C GLN A 81 19.81 2.26 4.79
N ILE A 82 19.39 1.08 5.28
CA ILE A 82 18.27 0.94 6.22
C ILE A 82 18.83 0.34 7.51
N ILE A 83 18.69 1.07 8.61
CA ILE A 83 19.14 0.66 9.93
C ILE A 83 17.93 0.20 10.73
N VAL A 84 17.97 -1.03 11.24
CA VAL A 84 16.97 -1.54 12.17
C VAL A 84 17.44 -1.25 13.58
N LYS A 85 16.67 -0.44 14.31
CA LYS A 85 16.92 -0.10 15.71
C LYS A 85 15.97 -0.89 16.58
N GLU A 86 16.50 -1.83 17.35
CA GLU A 86 15.73 -2.53 18.37
C GLU A 86 15.22 -1.54 19.43
N GLN A 87 13.99 -1.73 19.88
CA GLN A 87 13.41 -0.99 20.99
C GLN A 87 13.29 -1.89 22.21
N ASN A 88 13.84 -1.41 23.33
CA ASN A 88 13.73 -2.04 24.64
C ASN A 88 12.82 -1.20 25.55
N ASN A 89 12.12 -1.86 26.47
CA ASN A 89 11.29 -1.24 27.51
C ASN A 89 10.16 -0.35 26.96
N CYS A 90 9.38 -0.86 26.02
CA CYS A 90 8.29 -0.12 25.41
C CYS A 90 7.05 -0.11 26.32
N LEU A 91 6.28 0.98 26.31
CA LEU A 91 4.97 1.03 26.98
C LEU A 91 3.99 -0.03 26.45
N SER A 92 4.19 -0.51 25.22
CA SER A 92 3.42 -1.63 24.66
C SER A 92 3.70 -2.96 25.34
N ASP A 93 4.86 -3.12 25.99
CA ASP A 93 5.25 -4.37 26.64
C ASP A 93 4.42 -4.63 27.90
N THR A 94 3.97 -3.55 28.57
CA THR A 94 3.12 -3.63 29.76
C THR A 94 1.63 -3.83 29.44
N LYS A 95 1.25 -3.82 28.16
CA LYS A 95 -0.15 -3.97 27.73
C LYS A 95 -0.45 -5.43 27.39
N SER A 96 -1.39 -6.03 28.11
CA SER A 96 -2.01 -7.29 27.69
C SER A 96 -3.14 -7.01 26.71
N TYR A 97 -3.04 -7.61 25.52
CA TYR A 97 -4.07 -7.52 24.48
C TYR A 97 -4.97 -8.75 24.57
N LYS A 98 -6.30 -8.55 24.52
CA LYS A 98 -7.29 -9.65 24.62
C LYS A 98 -7.10 -10.78 23.59
N LYS A 99 -6.44 -10.50 22.47
CA LYS A 99 -5.99 -11.47 21.46
C LYS A 99 -4.52 -11.17 21.15
N GLU A 100 -3.63 -12.09 21.49
CA GLU A 100 -2.19 -11.99 21.18
C GLU A 100 -1.82 -12.59 19.82
N ASN A 101 -2.79 -12.71 18.90
CA ASN A 101 -2.57 -13.30 17.57
C ASN A 101 -1.95 -12.29 16.59
N PHE A 102 -0.92 -11.55 17.00
CA PHE A 102 -0.21 -10.63 16.12
C PHE A 102 1.27 -10.53 16.49
N ILE A 103 2.11 -10.32 15.48
CA ILE A 103 3.55 -10.08 15.68
C ILE A 103 3.72 -8.67 16.27
N ARG A 104 4.32 -8.56 17.45
CA ARG A 104 4.59 -7.27 18.10
C ARG A 104 5.62 -6.46 17.29
N ILE A 105 5.50 -5.13 17.31
CA ILE A 105 6.52 -4.24 16.76
C ILE A 105 7.45 -3.89 17.92
N ALA A 106 8.71 -4.29 17.81
CA ALA A 106 9.76 -4.05 18.81
C ALA A 106 11.00 -3.38 18.19
N HIS A 107 10.82 -2.69 17.07
CA HIS A 107 11.89 -1.99 16.38
C HIS A 107 11.37 -0.70 15.75
N GLU A 108 12.29 0.25 15.58
CA GLU A 108 12.18 1.38 14.69
C GLU A 108 13.12 1.17 13.50
N THR A 109 12.87 1.88 12.41
CA THR A 109 13.76 1.83 11.24
C THR A 109 14.25 3.23 10.93
N ALA A 110 15.56 3.38 10.74
CA ALA A 110 16.16 4.62 10.25
C ALA A 110 16.60 4.44 8.79
N ILE A 111 16.20 5.38 7.95
CA ILE A 111 16.54 5.40 6.52
C ILE A 111 17.63 6.44 6.31
N VAL A 112 18.69 6.07 5.60
CA VAL A 112 19.75 6.99 5.20
C VAL A 112 19.61 7.28 3.70
N LEU A 113 19.34 8.54 3.37
CA LEU A 113 19.23 9.05 2.00
C LEU A 113 20.39 10.01 1.73
N ARG A 114 21.13 9.79 0.65
CA ARG A 114 22.28 10.62 0.27
C ARG A 114 22.00 11.47 -0.97
N ARG A 115 22.47 12.71 -0.97
CA ARG A 115 22.41 13.61 -2.12
C ARG A 115 23.67 13.46 -2.98
N ASP A 116 23.58 12.69 -4.06
CA ASP A 116 24.75 12.39 -4.89
C ASP A 116 25.05 13.47 -5.92
N TYR A 117 24.03 14.19 -6.40
CA TYR A 117 24.15 15.18 -7.47
C TYR A 117 23.50 16.52 -7.10
N SER A 118 24.01 17.60 -7.73
CA SER A 118 23.51 18.96 -7.49
C SER A 118 22.23 19.26 -8.28
N TYR A 119 22.19 18.87 -9.56
CA TYR A 119 21.11 19.17 -10.50
C TYR A 119 20.14 17.99 -10.73
N THR A 120 20.62 16.76 -10.62
CA THR A 120 19.81 15.55 -10.78
C THR A 120 19.46 14.95 -9.42
N LEU A 121 18.34 14.24 -9.38
CA LEU A 121 17.79 13.70 -8.15
C LEU A 121 17.13 12.35 -8.44
N ASP A 122 17.61 11.31 -7.78
CA ASP A 122 16.91 10.04 -7.74
C ASP A 122 15.69 10.19 -6.83
N PHE A 123 14.55 9.61 -7.22
CA PHE A 123 13.37 9.62 -6.36
C PHE A 123 12.52 8.38 -6.57
N SER A 124 11.81 7.99 -5.51
CA SER A 124 10.77 6.96 -5.53
C SER A 124 9.52 7.54 -4.88
N ILE A 125 8.48 7.72 -5.67
CA ILE A 125 7.18 8.22 -5.20
C ILE A 125 6.26 7.05 -4.92
N VAL A 126 5.69 7.02 -3.73
CA VAL A 126 4.77 5.96 -3.31
C VAL A 126 3.34 6.40 -3.56
N GLN A 127 2.63 5.68 -4.43
CA GLN A 127 1.21 5.91 -4.69
C GLN A 127 0.36 4.78 -4.12
N LYS A 128 -0.64 5.15 -3.32
CA LYS A 128 -1.63 4.22 -2.78
C LYS A 128 -2.99 4.51 -3.39
N GLY A 129 -3.66 3.47 -3.85
CA GLY A 129 -4.99 3.55 -4.40
C GLY A 129 -5.65 2.19 -4.46
N THR A 130 -6.93 2.19 -4.79
CA THR A 130 -7.66 0.99 -5.19
C THR A 130 -7.82 1.02 -6.70
N CYS A 131 -7.60 -0.12 -7.34
CA CYS A 131 -7.89 -0.26 -8.76
C CYS A 131 -8.90 -1.39 -8.95
N ASP A 132 -9.83 -1.20 -9.88
CA ASP A 132 -10.65 -2.29 -10.37
C ASP A 132 -9.75 -3.16 -11.26
N LEU A 133 -9.58 -4.42 -10.89
CA LEU A 133 -8.76 -5.38 -11.65
C LEU A 133 -9.24 -5.52 -13.09
N ARG A 134 -10.54 -5.35 -13.36
CA ARG A 134 -11.11 -5.39 -14.72
C ARG A 134 -10.59 -4.24 -15.60
N ASN A 135 -10.13 -3.16 -14.98
CA ASN A 135 -9.52 -2.01 -15.65
C ASN A 135 -7.99 -2.08 -15.70
N SER A 136 -7.37 -3.12 -15.15
CA SER A 136 -5.93 -3.34 -15.24
C SER A 136 -5.57 -4.05 -16.55
N MET A 137 -4.58 -3.52 -17.27
CA MET A 137 -4.04 -4.15 -18.48
C MET A 137 -2.98 -5.21 -18.17
N SER A 138 -2.40 -5.21 -16.97
CA SER A 138 -1.35 -6.15 -16.57
C SER A 138 -1.88 -7.50 -16.09
N ILE A 139 -3.15 -7.57 -15.68
CA ILE A 139 -3.76 -8.83 -15.24
C ILE A 139 -3.92 -9.77 -16.42
N THR A 140 -3.77 -11.08 -16.24
CA THR A 140 -4.04 -12.06 -17.31
C THR A 140 -5.55 -12.30 -17.48
N TRP A 141 -5.97 -12.89 -18.61
CA TRP A 141 -7.38 -13.30 -18.77
C TRP A 141 -7.78 -14.41 -17.80
N LYS A 142 -6.82 -15.30 -17.47
CA LYS A 142 -7.01 -16.38 -16.49
C LYS A 142 -7.38 -15.82 -15.13
N ASP A 143 -6.56 -14.92 -14.60
CA ASP A 143 -6.77 -14.36 -13.26
C ASP A 143 -8.06 -13.54 -13.21
N LEU A 144 -8.35 -12.78 -14.26
CA LEU A 144 -9.58 -11.99 -14.34
C LEU A 144 -10.85 -12.87 -14.29
N VAL A 145 -10.89 -13.92 -15.10
CA VAL A 145 -12.03 -14.85 -15.15
C VAL A 145 -12.16 -15.59 -13.83
N ALA A 146 -11.05 -15.99 -13.21
CA ALA A 146 -11.05 -16.61 -11.89
C ALA A 146 -11.68 -15.69 -10.84
N THR A 147 -11.25 -14.42 -10.75
CA THR A 147 -11.82 -13.45 -9.79
C THR A 147 -13.33 -13.24 -10.01
N VAL A 148 -13.79 -13.22 -11.25
CA VAL A 148 -15.23 -13.08 -11.57
C VAL A 148 -16.02 -14.31 -11.12
N ILE A 149 -15.54 -15.52 -11.40
CA ILE A 149 -16.20 -16.76 -10.95
C ILE A 149 -16.21 -16.85 -9.42
N GLU A 150 -15.11 -16.44 -8.76
CA GLU A 150 -15.04 -16.39 -7.31
C GLU A 150 -16.08 -15.43 -6.72
N LYS A 151 -16.21 -14.21 -7.29
CA LYS A 151 -17.23 -13.23 -6.90
C LYS A 151 -18.65 -13.79 -7.06
N LEU A 152 -18.90 -14.59 -8.08
CA LEU A 152 -20.21 -15.20 -8.38
C LEU A 152 -20.50 -16.46 -7.55
N GLY A 153 -19.63 -16.83 -6.60
CA GLY A 153 -19.86 -17.96 -5.69
C GLY A 153 -19.21 -19.27 -6.15
N LYS A 154 -18.09 -19.20 -6.89
CA LYS A 154 -17.29 -20.32 -7.42
C LYS A 154 -17.94 -21.16 -8.53
N VAL A 155 -19.21 -20.93 -8.82
CA VAL A 155 -19.93 -21.50 -9.97
C VAL A 155 -20.66 -20.37 -10.69
N ALA A 156 -20.47 -20.25 -12.00
CA ALA A 156 -21.02 -19.16 -12.78
C ALA A 156 -21.47 -19.60 -14.18
N LYS A 157 -22.55 -18.98 -14.67
CA LYS A 157 -22.96 -19.10 -16.08
C LYS A 157 -22.07 -18.20 -16.95
N LEU A 158 -21.82 -18.65 -18.17
CA LEU A 158 -21.00 -17.93 -19.14
C LEU A 158 -21.53 -16.52 -19.43
N GLU A 159 -22.84 -16.34 -19.47
CA GLU A 159 -23.48 -15.04 -19.66
C GLU A 159 -23.23 -14.09 -18.49
N ASP A 160 -23.23 -14.60 -17.26
CA ASP A 160 -23.00 -13.79 -16.06
C ASP A 160 -21.53 -13.37 -15.97
N ILE A 161 -20.61 -14.24 -16.40
CA ILE A 161 -19.19 -13.90 -16.57
C ILE A 161 -19.03 -12.76 -17.59
N TYR A 162 -19.77 -12.79 -18.71
CA TYR A 162 -19.71 -11.72 -19.69
C TYR A 162 -20.23 -10.40 -19.12
N LYS A 163 -21.37 -10.40 -18.43
CA LYS A 163 -21.97 -9.20 -17.83
C LYS A 163 -21.02 -8.52 -16.83
N GLU A 164 -20.27 -9.29 -16.05
CA GLU A 164 -19.31 -8.76 -15.07
C GLU A 164 -18.03 -8.16 -15.68
N ILE A 165 -17.65 -8.61 -16.87
CA ILE A 165 -16.43 -8.19 -17.59
C ILE A 165 -16.71 -7.08 -18.61
N GLU A 166 -17.93 -7.02 -19.13
CA GLU A 166 -18.36 -6.04 -20.13
C GLU A 166 -18.21 -4.60 -19.64
N GLY A 167 -17.85 -3.68 -20.54
CA GLY A 167 -17.67 -2.25 -20.22
C GLY A 167 -16.33 -1.86 -19.56
N HIS A 168 -15.45 -2.82 -19.29
CA HIS A 168 -14.15 -2.56 -18.68
C HIS A 168 -13.00 -2.40 -19.69
N LYS A 169 -11.91 -1.72 -19.29
CA LYS A 169 -10.79 -1.37 -20.21
C LYS A 169 -10.22 -2.55 -20.97
N LYS A 170 -10.20 -3.74 -20.38
CA LYS A 170 -9.67 -4.94 -21.03
C LYS A 170 -10.50 -5.38 -22.24
N CYS A 171 -11.82 -5.15 -22.22
CA CYS A 171 -12.71 -5.42 -23.35
C CYS A 171 -12.44 -4.46 -24.52
N ASN A 172 -12.09 -3.21 -24.24
CA ASN A 172 -11.75 -2.23 -25.27
C ASN A 172 -10.45 -2.61 -26.01
N SER A 173 -9.52 -3.26 -25.32
CA SER A 173 -8.26 -3.70 -25.92
C SER A 173 -8.38 -4.91 -26.85
N ASN A 174 -9.43 -5.73 -26.69
CA ASN A 174 -9.63 -6.95 -27.46
C ASN A 174 -11.07 -7.04 -27.97
N LYS A 175 -11.25 -6.82 -29.28
CA LYS A 175 -12.55 -6.91 -29.95
C LYS A 175 -13.23 -8.28 -29.78
N TYR A 176 -12.45 -9.35 -29.65
CA TYR A 176 -12.92 -10.73 -29.48
C TYR A 176 -12.78 -11.21 -28.02
N TRP A 177 -13.08 -10.32 -27.07
CA TRP A 177 -12.91 -10.63 -25.65
C TRP A 177 -13.80 -11.79 -25.18
N ARG A 178 -15.01 -11.96 -25.74
CA ARG A 178 -15.91 -13.07 -25.39
C ARG A 178 -15.33 -14.42 -25.82
N GLU A 179 -14.74 -14.48 -27.02
CA GLU A 179 -14.00 -15.63 -27.54
C GLU A 179 -12.80 -15.92 -26.65
N LYS A 180 -12.09 -14.87 -26.23
CA LYS A 180 -10.91 -15.01 -25.35
C LYS A 180 -11.28 -15.56 -23.97
N VAL A 181 -12.42 -15.15 -23.42
CA VAL A 181 -12.96 -15.73 -22.16
C VAL A 181 -13.27 -17.21 -22.36
N ARG A 182 -13.96 -17.60 -23.45
CA ARG A 182 -14.24 -19.03 -23.73
C ARG A 182 -12.96 -19.83 -23.89
N GLN A 183 -11.99 -19.31 -24.63
CA GLN A 183 -10.67 -19.92 -24.79
C GLN A 183 -9.98 -20.10 -23.43
N THR A 184 -10.04 -19.08 -22.57
CA THR A 184 -9.41 -19.10 -21.24
C THR A 184 -10.03 -20.17 -20.34
N LEU A 185 -11.36 -20.30 -20.37
CA LEU A 185 -12.08 -21.33 -19.63
C LEU A 185 -11.74 -22.75 -20.10
N GLN A 186 -11.48 -22.93 -21.39
CA GLN A 186 -11.18 -24.24 -21.97
C GLN A 186 -9.71 -24.68 -21.80
N ILE A 187 -8.77 -23.74 -21.88
CA ILE A 187 -7.32 -24.07 -21.85
C ILE A 187 -6.81 -24.30 -20.42
N ASN A 188 -7.36 -23.59 -19.43
CA ASN A 188 -6.82 -23.63 -18.07
C ASN A 188 -7.50 -24.68 -17.20
N HIS A 189 -6.70 -25.59 -16.62
CA HIS A 189 -7.19 -26.69 -15.75
C HIS A 189 -7.89 -26.27 -14.46
N ILE A 190 -7.78 -25.00 -14.06
CA ILE A 190 -8.46 -24.46 -12.88
C ILE A 190 -9.98 -24.30 -13.07
N PHE A 191 -10.45 -24.35 -14.32
CA PHE A 191 -11.87 -24.21 -14.65
C PHE A 191 -12.44 -25.56 -15.06
N ILE A 192 -13.55 -25.93 -14.42
CA ILE A 192 -14.25 -27.18 -14.69
C ILE A 192 -15.60 -26.84 -15.29
N ARG A 193 -15.92 -27.48 -16.43
CA ARG A 193 -17.24 -27.37 -17.02
C ARG A 193 -18.19 -28.33 -16.29
N GLN A 194 -19.15 -27.79 -15.54
CA GLN A 194 -20.17 -28.60 -14.89
C GLN A 194 -21.30 -28.96 -15.87
N GLU A 195 -21.80 -27.96 -16.59
CA GLU A 195 -22.90 -28.12 -17.55
C GLU A 195 -22.67 -27.31 -18.83
N LYS A 196 -23.62 -27.35 -19.75
CA LYS A 196 -23.57 -26.50 -20.95
C LYS A 196 -23.68 -25.03 -20.55
N GLY A 197 -22.56 -24.30 -20.68
CA GLY A 197 -22.49 -22.88 -20.36
C GLY A 197 -22.29 -22.57 -18.88
N VAL A 198 -22.07 -23.57 -18.02
CA VAL A 198 -21.81 -23.40 -16.58
C VAL A 198 -20.39 -23.84 -16.28
N TRP A 199 -19.64 -22.96 -15.62
CA TRP A 199 -18.24 -23.16 -15.27
C TRP A 199 -18.04 -22.98 -13.77
N ALA A 200 -17.19 -23.82 -13.19
CA ALA A 200 -16.81 -23.77 -11.80
C ALA A 200 -15.29 -23.61 -11.65
N MET A 201 -14.88 -23.01 -10.54
CA MET A 201 -13.48 -23.04 -10.12
C MET A 201 -13.23 -24.36 -9.35
N SER A 202 -12.15 -25.05 -9.71
CA SER A 202 -11.69 -26.26 -9.02
C SER A 202 -11.33 -26.00 -7.55
#